data_AF-A0A3B9T102-F1
#
_entry.id   AF-A0A3B9T102-F1
#
_cell.length_a   1.000
_cell.length_b   1.000
_cell.length_c   1.000
_cell.angle_alpha   90.00
_cell.angle_beta   90.00
_cell.angle_gamma   90.00
#
_symmetry.space_group_name_H-M   'P 1'
#
loop_
_entity.id
_entity.type
_entity.pdbx_description
1 polymer ?
#
loop_
_entity_poly.entity_id
_entity_poly.type
_entity_poly.pdbx_seq_one_letter_code
_entity_poly.pdbx_strand_id
1 'polypeptide(L)' 'MQKITQKTVNIAELLRCAESGEECSFDLNGKRHILYSWGQCDGIFLNIADENGVLLWQAIGRSRSDCVLQLRNDFGI' A
#
# COMPACT_ATOMS: atom_id res chain seq x y z
N MET A 1 1.24 4.76 32.06
CA MET A 1 1.28 3.93 30.84
C MET A 1 0.19 4.40 29.91
N GLN A 2 0.53 5.14 28.84
CA GLN A 2 -0.45 5.51 27.82
C GLN A 2 -0.75 4.27 26.98
N LYS A 3 -2.01 3.85 26.97
CA LYS A 3 -2.51 2.86 26.02
C LYS A 3 -2.46 3.50 24.65
N ILE A 4 -1.43 3.16 23.88
CA ILE A 4 -1.34 3.52 22.46
C ILE A 4 -2.48 2.78 21.78
N THR A 5 -3.59 3.47 21.51
CA THR A 5 -4.60 3.00 20.57
C THR A 5 -3.93 2.97 19.21
N GLN A 6 -3.33 1.83 18.87
CA GLN A 6 -2.88 1.52 17.52
C GLN A 6 -4.08 1.72 16.60
N LYS A 7 -4.08 2.78 15.79
CA LYS A 7 -4.87 2.78 14.55
C LYS A 7 -4.20 1.72 13.68
N THR A 8 -4.67 0.49 13.84
CA THR A 8 -4.39 -0.61 12.94
C THR A 8 -4.83 -0.16 11.55
N VAL A 9 -3.92 -0.27 10.58
CA VAL A 9 -4.28 -0.09 9.17
C VAL A 9 -5.54 -0.90 8.91
N ASN A 10 -6.55 -0.29 8.29
CA ASN A 10 -7.70 -1.05 7.82
C ASN A 10 -7.25 -1.88 6.62
N ILE A 11 -6.75 -3.08 6.90
CA ILE A 11 -6.17 -3.99 5.93
C ILE A 11 -7.12 -4.29 4.77
N ALA A 12 -8.41 -4.46 5.05
CA ALA A 12 -9.41 -4.72 4.02
C ALA A 12 -9.54 -3.55 3.05
N GLU A 13 -9.48 -2.32 3.56
CA GLU A 13 -9.52 -1.10 2.74
C GLU A 13 -8.24 -0.92 1.93
N LEU A 14 -7.07 -1.17 2.53
CA LEU A 14 -5.79 -1.12 1.83
C LEU A 14 -5.75 -2.12 0.65
N LEU A 15 -6.17 -3.37 0.89
CA LEU A 15 -6.25 -4.39 -0.17
C LEU A 15 -7.26 -4.00 -1.25
N ARG A 16 -8.43 -3.47 -0.87
CA ARG A 16 -9.42 -2.97 -1.83
C ARG A 16 -8.81 -1.89 -2.74
N CYS A 17 -8.05 -0.94 -2.19
CA CYS A 17 -7.37 0.08 -2.99
C CYS A 17 -6.32 -0.54 -3.92
N ALA A 18 -5.50 -1.44 -3.38
CA ALA A 18 -4.45 -2.10 -4.15
C ALA A 18 -5.01 -2.89 -5.33
N GLU A 19 -6.19 -3.50 -5.16
CA GLU A 19 -6.92 -4.24 -6.19
C GLU A 19 -7.63 -3.33 -7.20
N SER A 20 -8.20 -2.20 -6.76
CA SER A 20 -8.84 -1.23 -7.66
C SER A 20 -7.83 -0.43 -8.48
N GLY A 21 -6.62 -0.25 -7.96
CA GLY A 21 -5.59 0.62 -8.54
C GLY A 21 -5.83 2.10 -8.25
N GLU A 22 -6.86 2.43 -7.47
CA GLU A 22 -7.09 3.79 -6.97
C GLU A 22 -5.97 4.20 -6.03
N GLU A 23 -5.64 5.49 -6.03
CA GLU A 23 -4.82 6.06 -4.97
C GLU A 23 -5.63 6.10 -3.67
N CYS A 24 -5.03 5.70 -2.57
CA CYS A 24 -5.65 5.88 -1.26
C CYS A 24 -4.65 6.20 -0.16
N SER A 25 -5.12 6.94 0.84
CA SER A 25 -4.35 7.28 2.03
C SER A 25 -4.73 6.36 3.19
N PHE A 26 -3.75 5.97 4.01
CA PHE A 26 -3.99 5.19 5.22
C PHE A 26 -3.04 5.61 6.34
N ASP A 27 -3.47 5.40 7.58
CA ASP A 27 -2.64 5.65 8.77
C ASP A 27 -1.93 4.36 9.20
N LEU A 28 -0.61 4.40 9.34
CA LEU A 28 0.19 3.31 9.92
C LEU A 28 1.12 3.90 10.98
N ASN A 29 1.07 3.37 12.20
CA ASN A 29 1.89 3.83 13.34
C ASN A 29 1.79 5.34 13.60
N GLY A 30 0.61 5.92 13.41
CA GLY A 30 0.35 7.35 13.61
C GLY A 30 0.90 8.26 12.52
N LYS A 31 1.34 7.70 11.38
CA LYS A 31 1.80 8.46 10.22
C LYS A 31 0.92 8.16 9.01
N ARG A 32 0.63 9.18 8.21
CA ARG A 32 -0.11 9.05 6.96
C ARG A 32 0.80 8.50 5.86
N HIS A 33 0.28 7.54 5.14
CA HIS A 33 0.91 6.91 3.98
C HIS A 33 -0.05 6.97 2.80
N ILE A 34 0.51 6.85 1.60
CA ILE A 34 -0.23 6.88 0.34
C ILE A 34 0.11 5.60 -0.42
N LEU A 35 -0.91 4.81 -0.75
CA LEU A 35 -0.83 3.73 -1.72
C LEU A 35 -1.27 4.27 -3.07
N TYR A 36 -0.48 4.03 -4.11
CA TYR A 36 -0.82 4.40 -5.48
C TYR A 36 -0.24 3.40 -6.47
N SER A 37 -0.86 3.31 -7.64
CA SER A 37 -0.39 2.46 -8.72
C SER A 37 -0.19 3.26 -10.00
N TRP A 38 0.79 2.87 -10.80
CA TRP A 38 0.99 3.40 -12.15
C TRP A 38 1.46 2.30 -13.09
N GLY A 39 0.98 2.34 -14.33
CA GLY A 39 1.38 1.41 -15.38
C GLY A 39 2.47 2.02 -16.25
N GLN A 40 3.46 1.22 -16.62
CA GLN A 40 4.38 1.51 -17.72
C GLN A 40 4.36 0.37 -18.73
N CYS A 41 4.95 0.59 -19.91
CA CYS A 41 4.91 -0.27 -21.11
C CYS A 41 4.84 -1.78 -20.86
N ASP A 42 5.56 -2.31 -19.86
CA ASP A 42 5.67 -3.74 -19.58
C ASP A 42 5.14 -4.19 -18.20
N GLY A 43 4.45 -3.34 -17.45
CA GLY A 43 3.93 -3.74 -16.14
C GLY A 43 3.24 -2.68 -15.29
N ILE A 44 2.86 -3.12 -14.10
CA ILE A 44 2.26 -2.31 -13.04
C ILE A 44 3.26 -2.19 -11.91
N PHE A 45 3.32 -0.99 -11.35
CA PHE A 45 4.01 -0.71 -10.11
C PHE A 45 2.97 -0.34 -9.06
N LEU A 46 3.07 -0.96 -7.90
CA LEU A 46 2.27 -0.62 -6.72
C LEU A 46 3.21 -0.06 -5.66
N ASN A 47 2.97 1.17 -5.24
CA ASN A 47 3.86 1.92 -4.37
C ASN A 47 3.16 2.24 -3.05
N ILE A 48 3.95 2.25 -1.97
CA ILE A 48 3.59 2.91 -0.71
C ILE A 48 4.61 4.02 -0.49
N ALA A 49 4.13 5.24 -0.33
CA ALA A 49 4.94 6.40 0.05
C ALA A 49 4.46 7.01 1.37
N ASP A 50 5.32 7.79 2.02
CA ASP A 50 4.90 8.66 3.11
C ASP A 50 4.14 9.90 2.58
N GLU A 51 3.66 10.74 3.49
CA GLU A 51 2.95 11.99 3.15
C GLU A 51 3.77 13.02 2.36
N ASN A 52 5.11 12.89 2.36
CA ASN A 52 6.01 13.75 1.59
C ASN A 52 6.34 13.15 0.21
N GLY A 53 5.77 12.00 -0.14
CA GLY A 53 6.03 11.30 -1.39
C GLY A 53 7.30 10.46 -1.40
N VAL A 54 7.95 10.26 -0.24
CA VAL A 54 9.11 9.36 -0.15
C VAL A 54 8.65 7.93 -0.31
N LEU A 55 9.15 7.23 -1.33
CA LEU A 55 8.84 5.83 -1.59
C LEU A 55 9.40 4.93 -0.47
N LEU A 56 8.53 4.19 0.20
CA LEU A 56 8.87 3.30 1.31
C LEU A 56 8.84 1.83 0.92
N TRP A 57 7.96 1.46 -0.01
CA TRP A 57 7.83 0.10 -0.52
C TRP A 57 7.31 0.12 -1.96
N GLN A 58 7.70 -0.86 -2.75
CA GLN A 58 7.27 -1.04 -4.13
C GLN A 58 7.18 -2.52 -4.48
N ALA A 59 6.09 -2.90 -5.15
CA ALA A 59 6.00 -4.12 -5.93
C ALA A 59 5.96 -3.81 -7.43
N ILE A 60 6.58 -4.69 -8.21
CA ILE A 60 6.63 -4.61 -9.68
C ILE A 60 6.09 -5.91 -10.22
N GLY A 61 5.07 -5.86 -11.05
CA GLY A 61 4.42 -7.04 -11.60
C GLY A 61 3.96 -6.84 -13.05
N ARG A 62 3.73 -7.95 -13.77
CA ARG A 62 3.10 -7.88 -15.09
C ARG A 62 1.62 -7.54 -14.99
N SER A 63 1.00 -7.86 -13.86
CA SER A 63 -0.38 -7.52 -13.53
C SER A 63 -0.49 -6.87 -12.15
N ARG A 64 -1.61 -6.18 -11.92
CA ARG A 64 -1.95 -5.65 -10.59
C ARG A 64 -2.09 -6.76 -9.55
N SER A 65 -2.67 -7.90 -9.93
CA SER A 65 -2.79 -9.06 -9.04
C SER A 65 -1.44 -9.58 -8.55
N ASP A 66 -0.40 -9.56 -9.39
CA ASP A 66 0.96 -9.94 -8.96
C ASP A 66 1.47 -8.98 -7.88
N CYS A 67 1.24 -7.68 -8.06
CA CYS A 67 1.65 -6.66 -7.09
C CYS A 67 0.88 -6.79 -5.77
N VAL A 68 -0.43 -7.06 -5.83
CA VAL A 68 -1.27 -7.29 -4.64
C VAL A 68 -0.86 -8.55 -3.90
N LEU A 69 -0.50 -9.62 -4.62
CA LEU A 69 0.01 -10.85 -4.00
C LEU A 69 1.32 -10.57 -3.24
N GLN A 70 2.22 -9.77 -3.82
CA GLN A 70 3.45 -9.39 -3.13
C GLN A 70 3.17 -8.52 -1.90
N LEU A 71 2.24 -7.57 -1.98
CA LEU A 71 1.80 -6.78 -0.82
C LEU A 71 1.31 -7.67 0.33
N ARG A 72 0.49 -8.69 0.03
CA ARG A 72 -0.01 -9.65 1.03
C ARG A 72 1.12 -10.43 1.68
N ASN A 73 2.05 -10.94 0.87
CA ASN A 73 3.20 -11.71 1.35
C ASN A 73 4.14 -10.88 2.24
N ASP A 74 4.48 -9.66 1.82
CA ASP A 74 5.46 -8.82 2.52
C ASP A 74 4.92 -8.26 3.85
N PHE A 75 3.61 -8.03 3.93
CA PHE A 75 2.95 -7.50 5.12
C PHE A 75 2.28 -8.58 5.99
N GLY A 76 2.37 -9.86 5.60
CA GLY A 76 1.84 -10.99 6.37
C GLY A 76 0.31 -10.98 6.50
N ILE A 77 -0.38 -10.57 5.43
CA ILE A 77 -1.83 -10.39 5.35
C ILE A 77 -2.49 -11.50 4.53
#